data_AF-A0A962Z989-F1
#
_entry.id   AF-A0A962Z989-F1
#
_cell.length_a   1.000
_cell.length_b   1.000
_cell.length_c   1.000
_cell.angle_alpha   90.00
_cell.angle_beta   90.00
_cell.angle_gamma   90.00
#
_symmetry.space_group_name_H-M   'P 1'
#
loop_
_entity.id
_entity.type
_entity.pdbx_description
1 polymer ?
#
loop_
_entity_poly.entity_id
_entity_poly.type
_entity_poly.pdbx_seq_one_letter_code
_entity_poly.pdbx_strand_id
1 'polypeptide(L)' 'MSHFLASDDFPNGHKLESLLILLRRDVLHRMQAIARDDRPQARHVLENDIQILDHLTRCIELAEDSSRTLT' A
#
# COMPACT_ATOMS: atom_id res chain seq x y z
N MET A 1 9.96 19.86 -0.02
CA MET A 1 10.63 18.70 0.63
C MET A 1 9.63 17.57 0.77
N SER A 2 10.08 16.33 0.56
CA SER A 2 9.31 15.15 0.90
C SER A 2 9.25 15.01 2.43
N HIS A 3 8.06 14.77 2.98
CA HIS A 3 7.88 14.56 4.43
C HIS A 3 8.12 13.10 4.86
N PHE A 4 8.01 12.16 3.93
CA PHE A 4 8.01 10.72 4.25
C PHE A 4 9.03 9.93 3.43
N LEU A 5 9.23 10.30 2.17
CA LEU A 5 10.10 9.58 1.24
C LEU A 5 11.53 10.09 1.31
N ALA A 6 12.49 9.19 1.16
CA ALA A 6 13.89 9.54 1.00
C ALA A 6 14.08 10.46 -0.22
N SER A 7 14.86 11.52 -0.03
CA SER A 7 15.28 12.45 -1.09
C SER A 7 16.61 13.09 -0.71
N ASP A 8 17.24 13.82 -1.61
CA ASP A 8 18.53 14.50 -1.33
C ASP A 8 18.43 15.42 -0.10
N ASP A 9 17.31 16.12 0.05
CA ASP A 9 17.03 17.00 1.18
C ASP A 9 16.51 16.26 2.43
N PHE A 10 16.21 14.96 2.32
CA PHE A 10 15.70 14.13 3.41
C PHE A 10 16.22 12.67 3.32
N PRO A 11 17.51 12.43 3.61
CA PRO A 11 18.14 11.13 3.39
C PRO A 11 17.64 10.02 4.33
N ASN A 12 17.05 10.40 5.47
CA ASN A 12 16.50 9.47 6.46
C ASN A 12 15.03 9.10 6.21
N GLY A 13 14.46 9.51 5.06
CA GLY A 13 13.10 9.13 4.68
C GLY A 13 12.97 7.65 4.32
N HIS A 14 11.73 7.20 4.17
CA HIS A 14 11.41 5.83 3.78
C HIS A 14 11.48 5.65 2.26
N LYS A 15 11.74 4.42 1.82
CA LYS A 15 11.51 4.03 0.43
C LYS A 15 10.00 3.96 0.15
N LEU A 16 9.58 4.35 -1.04
CA LEU A 16 8.17 4.36 -1.42
C LEU A 16 7.57 2.95 -1.37
N GLU A 17 8.27 1.96 -1.93
CA GLU A 17 7.88 0.56 -1.90
C GLU A 17 7.71 0.04 -0.46
N SER A 18 8.55 0.47 0.48
CA SER A 18 8.42 0.08 1.89
C SER A 18 7.15 0.63 2.53
N LEU A 19 6.77 1.88 2.27
CA LEU A 19 5.53 2.46 2.76
C LEU A 19 4.30 1.78 2.15
N LEU A 20 4.33 1.50 0.85
CA LEU A 20 3.24 0.82 0.16
C LEU A 20 3.05 -0.63 0.66
N ILE A 21 4.14 -1.36 0.93
CA ILE A 21 4.09 -2.69 1.53
C ILE A 21 3.46 -2.66 2.93
N LEU A 22 3.83 -1.67 3.76
CA LEU A 22 3.22 -1.48 5.08
C LEU A 22 1.72 -1.20 4.98
N LEU A 23 1.31 -0.31 4.07
CA LEU A 23 -0.11 -0.03 3.84
C LEU A 23 -0.87 -1.27 3.35
N ARG A 24 -0.28 -2.05 2.44
CA ARG A 24 -0.87 -3.31 1.94
C ARG A 24 -1.13 -4.29 3.08
N ARG A 25 -0.19 -4.42 4.04
CA ARG A 25 -0.36 -5.26 5.24
C ARG A 25 -1.54 -4.79 6.08
N ASP A 26 -1.68 -3.49 6.30
CA ASP A 26 -2.73 -2.95 7.15
C ASP A 26 -4.11 -3.07 6.49
N VAL A 27 -4.21 -2.96 5.16
CA VAL A 27 -5.43 -3.26 4.40
C VAL A 27 -5.81 -4.75 4.53
N LEU A 28 -4.85 -5.67 4.39
CA LEU A 28 -5.10 -7.10 4.62
C LEU A 28 -5.61 -7.37 6.03
N HIS A 29 -5.06 -6.71 7.04
CA HIS A 29 -5.52 -6.84 8.41
C HIS A 29 -6.97 -6.36 8.58
N ARG A 30 -7.33 -5.21 7.97
CA ARG A 30 -8.71 -4.72 7.95
C ARG A 30 -9.66 -5.73 7.29
N MET A 31 -9.28 -6.29 6.15
CA MET A 31 -10.10 -7.29 5.45
C MET A 31 -10.35 -8.53 6.32
N GLN A 32 -9.34 -9.01 7.02
CA GLN A 32 -9.49 -10.15 7.94
C GLN A 32 -10.53 -9.88 9.03
N ALA A 33 -10.57 -8.65 9.56
CA ALA A 33 -11.53 -8.27 10.60
C ALA A 33 -12.99 -8.27 10.12
N ILE A 34 -13.24 -8.02 8.83
CA ILE A 34 -14.60 -7.95 8.25
C ILE A 34 -14.96 -9.12 7.34
N ALA A 35 -14.05 -10.09 7.12
CA ALA A 35 -14.21 -11.17 6.15
C ALA A 35 -15.42 -12.08 6.38
N ARG A 36 -15.95 -12.13 7.61
CA ARG A 36 -17.13 -12.93 7.99
C ARG A 36 -18.38 -12.09 8.25
N ASP A 37 -18.32 -10.79 8.01
CA ASP A 37 -19.45 -9.88 8.20
C ASP A 37 -20.33 -9.88 6.95
N ASP A 38 -21.52 -10.47 7.07
CA ASP A 38 -22.47 -10.64 5.98
C ASP A 38 -23.32 -9.40 5.68
N ARG A 39 -23.17 -8.31 6.45
CA ARG A 39 -23.91 -7.08 6.19
C ARG A 39 -23.52 -6.52 4.81
N PRO A 40 -24.46 -6.02 4.00
CA PRO A 40 -24.18 -5.47 2.68
C PRO A 40 -23.07 -4.41 2.67
N GLN A 41 -22.99 -3.58 3.71
CA GLN A 41 -21.97 -2.54 3.86
C GLN A 41 -20.57 -3.15 4.05
N ALA A 42 -20.46 -4.25 4.81
CA ALA A 42 -19.19 -4.93 5.02
C ALA A 42 -18.70 -5.62 3.75
N ARG A 43 -19.60 -6.26 2.99
CA ARG A 43 -19.29 -6.82 1.67
C ARG A 43 -18.79 -5.76 0.70
N HIS A 44 -19.47 -4.61 0.64
CA HIS A 44 -19.04 -3.49 -0.20
C HIS A 44 -17.64 -2.98 0.16
N VAL A 45 -17.33 -2.83 1.46
CA VAL A 45 -15.99 -2.44 1.91
C VAL A 45 -14.95 -3.50 1.53
N LEU A 46 -15.26 -4.79 1.71
CA LEU A 46 -14.36 -5.88 1.33
C LEU A 46 -14.07 -5.88 -0.18
N GLU A 47 -15.07 -5.66 -1.03
CA GLU A 47 -14.91 -5.52 -2.49
C GLU A 47 -14.00 -4.35 -2.86
N ASN A 48 -14.15 -3.21 -2.19
CA ASN A 48 -13.26 -2.07 -2.38
C ASN A 48 -11.82 -2.39 -1.93
N ASP A 49 -11.66 -3.08 -0.80
CA ASP A 49 -10.36 -3.45 -0.26
C ASP A 49 -9.60 -4.41 -1.19
N ILE A 50 -10.31 -5.35 -1.83
CA ILE A 50 -9.74 -6.22 -2.87
C ILE A 50 -9.18 -5.40 -4.04
N GLN A 51 -9.93 -4.41 -4.53
CA GLN A 51 -9.47 -3.53 -5.61
C GLN A 51 -8.27 -2.68 -5.18
N ILE A 52 -8.29 -2.17 -3.94
CA ILE A 52 -7.17 -1.41 -3.37
C ILE A 52 -5.91 -2.29 -3.30
N LEU A 53 -6.02 -3.56 -2.92
CA LEU A 53 -4.87 -4.47 -2.88
C LEU A 53 -4.23 -4.71 -4.25
N ASP A 54 -5.04 -4.81 -5.31
CA ASP A 54 -4.54 -4.92 -6.68
C ASP A 54 -3.77 -3.64 -7.07
N HIS A 55 -4.35 -2.46 -6.82
CA HIS A 55 -3.67 -1.19 -7.08
C HIS A 55 -2.38 -1.04 -6.28
N LEU A 56 -2.39 -1.38 -4.99
CA LEU A 56 -1.19 -1.33 -4.15
C LEU A 56 -0.09 -2.25 -4.67
N THR A 57 -0.45 -3.44 -5.17
CA THR A 57 0.52 -4.37 -5.76
C THR A 57 1.18 -3.76 -6.98
N ARG A 58 0.41 -3.19 -7.91
CA ARG A 58 0.96 -2.49 -9.09
C ARG A 58 1.82 -1.28 -8.71
N CYS A 59 1.40 -0.51 -7.72
CA CYS A 59 2.19 0.63 -7.23
C CYS A 59 3.53 0.18 -6.63
N ILE A 60 3.56 -0.94 -5.89
CA ILE A 60 4.79 -1.52 -5.33
C ILE A 60 5.72 -1.93 -6.48
N GLU A 61 5.21 -2.65 -7.47
CA GLU A 61 6.01 -3.09 -8.63
C GLU A 61 6.63 -1.90 -9.37
N LEU A 62 5.85 -0.85 -9.62
CA LEU A 62 6.33 0.39 -10.24
C LEU A 62 7.37 1.12 -9.38
N ALA A 63 7.17 1.17 -8.06
CA ALA A 63 8.10 1.81 -7.14
C ALA A 63 9.44 1.06 -7.07
N GLU A 64 9.40 -0.28 -6.99
CA GLU A 64 10.60 -1.12 -7.02
C GLU A 64 11.33 -0.99 -8.36
N ASP A 65 10.61 -0.92 -9.47
CA ASP A 65 11.19 -0.71 -10.79
C ASP A 65 11.87 0.65 -10.95
N SER A 66 11.23 1.70 -10.44
CA SER A 66 11.82 3.04 -10.38
C SER A 66 13.09 3.04 -9.54
N SER A 67 13.06 2.41 -8.36
CA SER A 67 14.22 2.27 -7.48
C SER A 67 15.37 1.52 -8.17
N ARG A 68 15.09 0.43 -8.90
CA ARG A 68 16.11 -0.31 -9.66
C ARG A 68 16.70 0.49 -10.82
N THR A 69 15.91 1.36 -11.44
CA THR A 69 16.35 2.19 -12.57
C THR A 69 17.24 3.35 -12.12
N LEU A 70 17.03 3.86 -10.91
CA LEU A 70 17.75 5.00 -10.34
C LEU A 70 18.96 4.61 -9.45
N THR A 71 19.20 3.31 -9.24
CA THR A 71 20.41 2.76 -8.59
C THR A 71 21.51 2.43 -9.60
#